data_AF-A0A5S4GCD6-F1
#
_entry.id   AF-A0A5S4GCD6-F1
#
_cell.length_a   1.000
_cell.length_b   1.000
_cell.length_c   1.000
_cell.angle_alpha   90.00
_cell.angle_beta   90.00
_cell.angle_gamma   90.00
#
_symmetry.space_group_name_H-M   'P 1'
#
loop_
_entity.id
_entity.type
_entity.pdbx_description
1 polymer ?
#
loop_
_entity_poly.entity_id
_entity_poly.type
_entity_poly.pdbx_seq_one_letter_code
_entity_poly.pdbx_strand_id
1 'polypeptide(L)'
;MFAAAFLVVPPAGALALPTPKDFVSNLDLDCYKTTTYQPPAITLLLRHLNPVLGNLPPVQVTLGQREQLCVPVAKNNVLPPAGVLDYLRFVDLSCYRVTGPAINQTLGLRHLNPVLQNVPGISVTLNLPQHLCVPVAKNGVVPAPDILRVISHIDLLCYAHQPNPSMNRALTLTQLNPVLTGQIPTRTVQVTAARQLCVPVQKSGDDIPPDVLTIVRWVDLEKFDVSSPAISPVPLTLRHLNPVLGNLPPEDLRLTGAAQLAVPVSKNGVVPPG
;
A
#
# COMPACT_ATOMS: atom_id res chain seq x y z
N MET A 1 -12.35 -45.83 38.20
CA MET A 1 -12.85 -44.74 37.33
C MET A 1 -11.69 -43.80 37.07
N PHE A 2 -11.22 -43.71 35.83
CA PHE A 2 -10.15 -42.77 35.45
C PHE A 2 -10.77 -41.43 35.07
N ALA A 3 -10.41 -40.36 35.77
CA ALA A 3 -10.81 -39.00 35.44
C ALA A 3 -9.90 -38.48 34.32
N ALA A 4 -10.46 -38.26 33.14
CA ALA A 4 -9.79 -37.57 32.05
C ALA A 4 -9.82 -36.06 32.32
N ALA A 5 -8.65 -35.47 32.60
CA ALA A 5 -8.49 -34.03 32.66
C ALA A 5 -8.37 -33.47 31.24
N PHE A 6 -9.38 -32.71 30.80
CA PHE A 6 -9.30 -31.93 29.57
C PHE A 6 -8.44 -30.68 29.82
N LEU A 7 -7.26 -30.63 29.20
CA LEU A 7 -6.46 -29.42 29.11
C LEU A 7 -7.13 -28.46 28.13
N VAL A 8 -7.84 -27.46 28.66
CA VAL A 8 -8.35 -26.34 27.88
C VAL A 8 -7.16 -25.47 27.50
N VAL A 9 -6.72 -25.56 26.24
CA VAL A 9 -5.73 -24.63 25.68
C VAL A 9 -6.41 -23.25 25.63
N PRO A 10 -5.83 -22.20 26.27
CA PRO A 10 -6.40 -20.87 26.20
C PRO A 10 -6.43 -20.41 24.73
N PRO A 11 -7.50 -19.72 24.28
CA PRO A 11 -7.54 -19.18 22.93
C PRO A 11 -6.34 -18.26 22.71
N ALA A 12 -5.65 -18.42 21.58
CA ALA A 12 -4.59 -17.50 21.18
C ALA A 12 -5.16 -16.07 21.20
N GLY A 13 -4.54 -15.19 22.00
CA GLY A 13 -4.98 -13.81 22.12
C GLY A 13 -4.91 -13.10 20.77
N ALA A 14 -5.95 -12.34 20.43
CA ALA A 14 -5.98 -11.53 19.22
C ALA A 14 -4.77 -10.60 19.18
N LEU A 15 -4.15 -10.45 18.01
CA LEU A 15 -3.03 -9.53 17.85
C LEU A 15 -3.51 -8.10 18.13
N ALA A 16 -2.78 -7.38 18.99
CA ALA A 16 -3.06 -5.98 19.25
C ALA A 16 -2.86 -5.18 17.96
N LEU A 17 -3.85 -4.37 17.59
CA LEU A 17 -3.75 -3.51 16.43
C LEU A 17 -2.61 -2.49 16.61
N PRO A 18 -1.80 -2.23 15.57
CA PRO A 18 -0.78 -1.20 15.64
C PRO A 18 -1.43 0.19 15.74
N THR A 19 -0.73 1.14 16.35
CA THR A 19 -1.19 2.53 16.29
C THR A 19 -1.17 3.02 14.83
N PRO A 20 -2.04 3.98 14.44
CA PRO A 20 -2.03 4.51 13.09
C PRO A 20 -0.68 5.08 12.67
N LYS A 21 0.02 5.79 13.57
CA LYS A 21 1.34 6.33 13.28
C LYS A 21 2.39 5.25 13.11
N ASP A 22 2.42 4.24 13.98
CA ASP A 22 3.41 3.16 13.88
C ASP A 22 3.22 2.37 12.58
N PHE A 23 1.97 2.07 12.22
CA PHE A 23 1.65 1.39 10.97
C PHE A 23 2.09 2.21 9.75
N VAL A 24 1.62 3.46 9.65
CA VAL A 24 1.83 4.28 8.45
C VAL A 24 3.29 4.70 8.31
N SER A 25 3.96 5.13 9.38
CA SER A 25 5.34 5.66 9.31
C SER A 25 6.35 4.60 8.84
N ASN A 26 6.01 3.33 9.00
CA ASN A 26 6.86 2.20 8.61
C ASN A 26 6.40 1.51 7.30
N LEU A 27 5.31 1.96 6.68
CA LEU A 27 4.79 1.37 5.45
C LEU A 27 5.48 1.95 4.22
N ASP A 28 6.48 1.24 3.71
CA ASP A 28 7.13 1.53 2.44
C ASP A 28 6.89 0.43 1.44
N LEU A 29 6.58 0.81 0.20
CA LEU A 29 6.29 -0.15 -0.86
C LEU A 29 7.20 0.04 -2.06
N ASP A 30 7.82 -1.05 -2.50
CA ASP A 30 8.59 -1.14 -3.74
C ASP A 30 7.65 -1.64 -4.85
N CYS A 31 7.46 -0.83 -5.88
CA CYS A 31 6.50 -1.06 -6.95
C CYS A 31 7.20 -1.55 -8.20
N TYR A 32 6.82 -2.74 -8.64
CA TYR A 32 7.40 -3.43 -9.78
C TYR A 32 6.48 -3.37 -10.99
N LYS A 33 7.07 -3.25 -12.18
CA LYS A 33 6.38 -3.52 -13.43
C LYS A 33 5.96 -4.98 -13.46
N THR A 34 4.75 -5.23 -13.95
CA THR A 34 4.23 -6.59 -14.15
C THR A 34 4.03 -6.88 -15.62
N THR A 35 3.95 -8.16 -15.98
CA THR A 35 3.28 -8.55 -17.24
C THR A 35 1.85 -8.01 -17.26
N THR A 36 1.39 -7.62 -18.45
CA THR A 36 0.07 -7.01 -18.64
C THR A 36 -1.05 -7.95 -18.20
N TYR A 37 -2.06 -7.41 -17.53
CA TYR A 37 -3.30 -8.11 -17.20
C TYR A 37 -4.47 -7.13 -17.35
N GLN A 38 -5.55 -7.58 -17.99
CA GLN A 38 -6.77 -6.80 -18.15
C GLN A 38 -7.86 -7.42 -17.27
N PRO A 39 -8.28 -6.77 -16.18
CA PRO A 39 -9.42 -7.23 -15.40
C PRO A 39 -10.72 -7.06 -16.21
N PRO A 40 -11.81 -7.73 -15.79
CA PRO A 40 -13.16 -7.40 -16.23
C PRO A 40 -13.42 -5.89 -16.07
N ALA A 41 -14.13 -5.29 -17.02
CA ALA A 41 -14.48 -3.88 -16.97
C ALA A 41 -15.43 -3.62 -15.79
N ILE A 42 -14.97 -2.86 -14.80
CA ILE A 42 -15.73 -2.52 -13.59
C ILE A 42 -15.62 -1.02 -13.36
N THR A 43 -16.76 -0.40 -13.05
CA THR A 43 -16.83 0.98 -12.60
C THR A 43 -17.09 0.99 -11.09
N LEU A 44 -16.27 1.75 -10.37
CA LEU A 44 -16.30 1.84 -8.91
C LEU A 44 -16.64 3.27 -8.49
N LEU A 45 -17.45 3.39 -7.44
CA LEU A 45 -17.65 4.65 -6.72
C LEU A 45 -16.78 4.65 -5.47
N LEU A 46 -15.90 5.64 -5.35
CA LEU A 46 -14.89 5.74 -4.31
C LEU A 46 -15.15 6.97 -3.42
N ARG A 47 -14.94 6.83 -2.11
CA ARG A 47 -14.96 7.94 -1.14
C ARG A 47 -13.59 8.06 -0.48
N HIS A 48 -13.02 9.25 -0.41
CA HIS A 48 -11.77 9.48 0.34
C HIS A 48 -11.98 9.26 1.84
N LEU A 49 -11.06 8.52 2.45
CA LEU A 49 -11.07 8.24 3.89
C LEU A 49 -10.23 9.23 4.68
N ASN A 50 -9.20 9.80 4.05
CA ASN A 50 -8.29 10.69 4.74
C ASN A 50 -8.98 11.98 5.23
N PRO A 51 -8.72 12.43 6.48
CA PRO A 51 -9.38 13.61 7.03
C PRO A 51 -9.17 14.92 6.24
N VAL A 52 -8.09 15.06 5.48
CA VAL A 52 -7.83 16.26 4.66
C VAL A 52 -8.66 16.26 3.37
N LEU A 53 -8.99 15.08 2.84
CA LEU A 53 -9.73 14.92 1.58
C LEU A 53 -11.16 14.39 1.76
N GLY A 54 -11.57 14.02 2.99
CA GLY A 54 -12.80 13.31 3.27
C GLY A 54 -14.10 14.08 2.97
N ASN A 55 -14.00 15.41 2.82
CA ASN A 55 -15.13 16.27 2.43
C ASN A 55 -15.29 16.39 0.91
N LEU A 56 -14.39 15.80 0.11
CA LEU A 56 -14.55 15.79 -1.34
C LEU A 56 -15.73 14.88 -1.74
N PRO A 57 -16.43 15.20 -2.85
CA PRO A 57 -17.45 14.33 -3.39
C PRO A 57 -16.89 12.95 -3.74
N PRO A 58 -17.70 11.88 -3.66
CA PRO A 58 -17.31 10.57 -4.17
C PRO A 58 -16.89 10.63 -5.64
N VAL A 59 -15.87 9.86 -5.99
CA VAL A 59 -15.26 9.81 -7.32
C VAL A 59 -15.60 8.50 -7.99
N GLN A 60 -16.16 8.58 -9.20
CA GLN A 60 -16.35 7.41 -10.05
C GLN A 60 -15.08 7.13 -10.86
N VAL A 61 -14.62 5.89 -10.85
CA VAL A 61 -13.47 5.44 -11.66
C VAL A 61 -13.78 4.16 -12.42
N THR A 62 -13.17 4.00 -13.59
CA THR A 62 -13.22 2.73 -14.35
C THR A 62 -11.88 2.02 -14.28
N LEU A 63 -11.91 0.73 -13.91
CA LEU A 63 -10.72 -0.11 -13.79
C LEU A 63 -10.17 -0.49 -15.18
N GLY A 64 -8.90 -0.19 -15.42
CA GLY A 64 -8.14 -0.55 -16.60
C GLY A 64 -7.13 -1.68 -16.32
N GLN A 65 -6.08 -1.76 -17.14
CA GLN A 65 -5.04 -2.78 -17.00
C GLN A 65 -4.26 -2.65 -15.70
N ARG A 66 -3.81 -3.78 -15.14
CA ARG A 66 -2.79 -3.80 -14.09
C ARG A 66 -1.44 -3.39 -14.67
N GLU A 67 -0.81 -2.39 -14.06
CA GLU A 67 0.51 -1.90 -14.48
C GLU A 67 1.61 -2.26 -13.47
N GLN A 68 1.27 -2.36 -12.18
CA GLN A 68 2.26 -2.54 -11.12
C GLN A 68 1.76 -3.47 -10.01
N LEU A 69 2.73 -4.09 -9.32
CA LEU A 69 2.54 -4.70 -8.00
C LEU A 69 3.49 -4.01 -7.02
N CYS A 70 2.94 -3.43 -5.96
CA CYS A 70 3.68 -2.79 -4.88
C CYS A 70 3.76 -3.73 -3.67
N VAL A 71 4.96 -3.94 -3.14
CA VAL A 71 5.24 -4.91 -2.06
C VAL A 71 6.07 -4.27 -0.95
N PRO A 72 5.93 -4.72 0.31
CA PRO A 72 6.52 -4.07 1.46
C PRO A 72 8.04 -4.26 1.51
N VAL A 73 8.75 -3.17 1.81
CA VAL A 73 10.21 -3.16 1.95
C VAL A 73 10.64 -2.39 3.21
N ALA A 74 11.79 -2.76 3.76
CA ALA A 74 12.51 -1.94 4.72
C ALA A 74 13.56 -1.08 4.01
N LYS A 75 13.84 0.10 4.57
CA LYS A 75 14.83 1.04 4.05
C LYS A 75 16.05 1.12 4.96
N ASN A 76 17.24 1.08 4.36
CA ASN A 76 18.54 1.22 5.03
C ASN A 76 18.68 0.29 6.24
N ASN A 77 18.15 -0.94 6.12
CA ASN A 77 18.13 -1.96 7.17
C ASN A 77 17.37 -1.56 8.45
N VAL A 78 16.55 -0.51 8.41
CA VAL A 78 15.64 -0.14 9.50
C VAL A 78 14.38 -0.97 9.36
N LEU A 79 14.23 -1.97 10.24
CA LEU A 79 13.03 -2.79 10.31
C LEU A 79 11.92 -2.10 11.11
N PRO A 80 10.65 -2.26 10.71
CA PRO A 80 9.53 -1.87 11.55
C PRO A 80 9.54 -2.61 12.90
N PRO A 81 8.91 -2.06 13.96
CA PRO A 81 8.69 -2.79 15.21
C PRO A 81 7.99 -4.13 14.96
N ALA A 82 8.31 -5.18 15.74
CA ALA A 82 7.85 -6.55 15.46
C ALA A 82 6.32 -6.67 15.29
N GLY A 83 5.54 -6.08 16.20
CA GLY A 83 4.07 -6.11 16.12
C GLY A 83 3.50 -5.35 14.92
N VAL A 84 4.24 -4.39 14.35
CA VAL A 84 3.86 -3.66 13.13
C VAL A 84 4.28 -4.45 11.90
N LEU A 85 5.50 -5.02 11.93
CA LEU A 85 6.06 -5.84 10.85
C LEU A 85 5.15 -7.03 10.51
N ASP A 86 4.50 -7.62 11.52
CA ASP A 86 3.55 -8.73 11.32
C ASP A 86 2.40 -8.36 10.36
N TYR A 87 1.96 -7.11 10.36
CA TYR A 87 0.97 -6.59 9.41
C TYR A 87 1.63 -6.16 8.10
N LEU A 88 2.69 -5.34 8.18
CA LEU A 88 3.27 -4.68 7.00
C LEU A 88 3.78 -5.66 5.95
N ARG A 89 4.34 -6.80 6.36
CA ARG A 89 4.85 -7.82 5.43
C ARG A 89 3.80 -8.42 4.49
N PHE A 90 2.51 -8.18 4.76
CA PHE A 90 1.39 -8.63 3.95
C PHE A 90 0.69 -7.49 3.20
N VAL A 91 1.17 -6.25 3.27
CA VAL A 91 0.60 -5.11 2.53
C VAL A 91 1.07 -5.16 1.07
N ASP A 92 0.41 -6.00 0.28
CA ASP A 92 0.69 -6.13 -1.15
C ASP A 92 -0.43 -5.52 -1.96
N LEU A 93 -0.09 -4.59 -2.85
CA LEU A 93 -1.08 -3.82 -3.60
C LEU A 93 -0.91 -4.02 -5.10
N SER A 94 -1.94 -4.56 -5.75
CA SER A 94 -2.04 -4.59 -7.22
C SER A 94 -2.60 -3.26 -7.71
N CYS A 95 -1.86 -2.57 -8.58
CA CYS A 95 -2.19 -1.23 -9.05
C CYS A 95 -2.66 -1.26 -10.50
N TYR A 96 -3.93 -0.90 -10.68
CA TYR A 96 -4.60 -0.84 -11.98
C TYR A 96 -4.68 0.59 -12.44
N ARG A 97 -4.48 0.81 -13.74
CA ARG A 97 -4.79 2.09 -14.36
C ARG A 97 -6.25 2.42 -14.15
N VAL A 98 -6.55 3.68 -13.87
CA VAL A 98 -7.93 4.17 -13.80
C VAL A 98 -8.11 5.45 -14.59
N THR A 99 -9.35 5.73 -14.95
CA THR A 99 -9.79 7.03 -15.46
C THR A 99 -10.86 7.60 -14.52
N GLY A 100 -10.86 8.92 -14.35
CA GLY A 100 -11.79 9.63 -13.48
C GLY A 100 -11.57 11.14 -13.54
N PRO A 101 -12.44 11.94 -12.89
CA PRO A 101 -12.35 13.39 -12.90
C PRO A 101 -11.13 13.90 -12.12
N ALA A 102 -10.61 15.06 -12.54
CA ALA A 102 -9.58 15.77 -11.78
C ALA A 102 -10.16 16.38 -10.49
N ILE A 103 -9.34 16.48 -9.45
CA ILE A 103 -9.74 17.11 -8.17
C ILE A 103 -9.09 18.47 -7.91
N ASN A 104 -7.97 18.78 -8.60
CA ASN A 104 -7.26 20.06 -8.53
C ASN A 104 -6.98 20.57 -7.10
N GLN A 105 -6.64 19.67 -6.18
CA GLN A 105 -6.49 19.98 -4.77
C GLN A 105 -5.03 20.27 -4.42
N THR A 106 -4.75 21.45 -3.85
CA THR A 106 -3.42 21.79 -3.31
C THR A 106 -3.23 21.24 -1.90
N LEU A 107 -2.06 20.64 -1.64
CA LEU A 107 -1.70 19.98 -0.39
C LEU A 107 -0.23 20.25 -0.05
N GLY A 108 0.08 20.38 1.24
CA GLY A 108 1.45 20.30 1.76
C GLY A 108 1.76 18.88 2.20
N LEU A 109 2.85 18.30 1.71
CA LEU A 109 3.30 16.95 2.05
C LEU A 109 4.54 16.99 2.94
N ARG A 110 4.60 16.07 3.90
CA ARG A 110 5.79 15.84 4.72
C ARG A 110 5.96 14.35 5.00
N HIS A 111 7.17 13.83 4.80
CA HIS A 111 7.46 12.42 5.03
C HIS A 111 7.27 12.01 6.49
N LEU A 112 6.62 10.86 6.68
CA LEU A 112 6.43 10.22 7.98
C LEU A 112 7.52 9.18 8.27
N ASN A 113 8.20 8.70 7.24
CA ASN A 113 9.20 7.66 7.44
C ASN A 113 10.41 8.16 8.26
N PRO A 114 10.88 7.41 9.27
CA PRO A 114 12.02 7.81 10.10
C PRO A 114 13.31 8.06 9.31
N VAL A 115 13.55 7.31 8.23
CA VAL A 115 14.76 7.43 7.40
C VAL A 115 14.73 8.67 6.50
N LEU A 116 13.55 9.24 6.27
CA LEU A 116 13.32 10.37 5.36
C LEU A 116 12.95 11.69 6.07
N GLN A 117 13.06 11.75 7.40
CA GLN A 117 12.69 12.96 8.18
C GLN A 117 13.46 14.23 7.78
N ASN A 118 14.66 14.08 7.23
CA ASN A 118 15.50 15.20 6.78
C ASN A 118 15.16 15.68 5.36
N VAL A 119 14.21 15.04 4.67
CA VAL A 119 13.74 15.48 3.36
C VAL A 119 12.74 16.63 3.59
N PRO A 120 12.95 17.81 2.99
CA PRO A 120 12.03 18.94 3.14
C PRO A 120 10.61 18.59 2.69
N GLY A 121 9.62 19.17 3.36
CA GLY A 121 8.24 19.10 2.88
C GLY A 121 8.07 19.86 1.56
N ILE A 122 7.02 19.49 0.82
CA ILE A 122 6.71 20.09 -0.49
C ILE A 122 5.24 20.49 -0.56
N SER A 123 4.90 21.42 -1.44
CA SER A 123 3.50 21.71 -1.78
C SER A 123 3.21 21.19 -3.19
N VAL A 124 2.09 20.48 -3.35
CA VAL A 124 1.69 19.85 -4.61
C VAL A 124 0.22 20.07 -4.90
N THR A 125 -0.15 20.06 -6.17
CA THR A 125 -1.53 20.05 -6.65
C THR A 125 -1.85 18.69 -7.23
N LEU A 126 -2.87 18.03 -6.69
CA LEU A 126 -3.40 16.77 -7.21
C LEU A 126 -4.29 17.01 -8.41
N ASN A 127 -4.06 16.28 -9.50
CA ASN A 127 -4.80 16.45 -10.75
C ASN A 127 -5.71 15.24 -10.99
N LEU A 128 -5.39 14.42 -11.99
CA LEU A 128 -6.18 13.27 -12.43
C LEU A 128 -5.82 11.99 -11.64
N PRO A 129 -6.79 11.12 -11.33
CA PRO A 129 -6.50 9.79 -10.85
C PRO A 129 -5.81 8.98 -11.96
N GLN A 130 -4.80 8.22 -11.59
CA GLN A 130 -4.00 7.41 -12.51
C GLN A 130 -4.01 5.93 -12.15
N HIS A 131 -3.97 5.59 -10.85
CA HIS A 131 -4.05 4.21 -10.40
C HIS A 131 -5.05 4.03 -9.26
N LEU A 132 -5.70 2.87 -9.22
CA LEU A 132 -6.31 2.33 -8.01
C LEU A 132 -5.48 1.11 -7.60
N CYS A 133 -4.89 1.16 -6.41
CA CYS A 133 -4.10 0.09 -5.82
C CYS A 133 -4.93 -0.63 -4.76
N VAL A 134 -5.10 -1.94 -4.90
CA VAL A 134 -6.00 -2.76 -4.07
C VAL A 134 -5.25 -3.96 -3.47
N PRO A 135 -5.64 -4.44 -2.28
CA PRO A 135 -4.89 -5.45 -1.56
C PRO A 135 -5.03 -6.83 -2.20
N VAL A 136 -3.92 -7.55 -2.30
CA VAL A 136 -3.82 -8.90 -2.88
C VAL A 136 -2.99 -9.82 -2.00
N ALA A 137 -3.22 -11.12 -2.08
CA ALA A 137 -2.34 -12.16 -1.55
C ALA A 137 -1.53 -12.77 -2.70
N LYS A 138 -0.28 -13.15 -2.41
CA LYS A 138 0.63 -13.82 -3.36
C LYS A 138 0.69 -15.32 -3.11
N ASN A 139 0.64 -16.11 -4.17
CA ASN A 139 0.90 -17.56 -4.19
C ASN A 139 0.09 -18.33 -3.13
N GLY A 140 -1.16 -17.92 -2.89
CA GLY A 140 -2.03 -18.53 -1.89
C GLY A 140 -1.65 -18.26 -0.42
N VAL A 141 -0.62 -17.45 -0.15
CA VAL A 141 -0.23 -17.07 1.21
C VAL A 141 -1.20 -16.01 1.72
N VAL A 142 -2.14 -16.44 2.56
CA VAL A 142 -3.14 -15.58 3.19
C VAL A 142 -2.68 -15.23 4.62
N PRO A 143 -2.76 -13.95 5.04
CA PRO A 143 -2.42 -13.55 6.41
C PRO A 143 -3.37 -14.16 7.46
N ALA A 144 -2.95 -14.16 8.73
CA ALA A 144 -3.84 -14.49 9.83
C ALA A 144 -5.08 -13.56 9.85
N PRO A 145 -6.25 -14.01 10.37
CA PRO A 145 -7.50 -13.24 10.31
C PRO A 145 -7.40 -11.80 10.83
N ASP A 146 -6.70 -11.57 11.94
CA ASP A 146 -6.52 -10.23 12.52
C ASP A 146 -5.73 -9.29 11.59
N ILE A 147 -4.74 -9.83 10.88
CA ILE A 147 -3.96 -9.08 9.89
C ILE A 147 -4.81 -8.85 8.64
N LEU A 148 -5.44 -9.91 8.12
CA LEU A 148 -6.28 -9.84 6.94
C LEU A 148 -7.38 -8.79 7.09
N ARG A 149 -8.01 -8.72 8.27
CA ARG A 149 -9.04 -7.72 8.62
C ARG A 149 -8.58 -6.27 8.49
N VAL A 150 -7.28 -5.99 8.60
CA VAL A 150 -6.74 -4.64 8.35
C VAL A 150 -6.36 -4.49 6.88
N ILE A 151 -5.59 -5.45 6.35
CA ILE A 151 -5.02 -5.36 5.00
C ILE A 151 -6.08 -5.34 3.90
N SER A 152 -7.20 -6.06 4.08
CA SER A 152 -8.28 -6.15 3.08
C SER A 152 -8.96 -4.82 2.75
N HIS A 153 -8.78 -3.79 3.59
CA HIS A 153 -9.39 -2.46 3.39
C HIS A 153 -8.36 -1.37 3.05
N ILE A 154 -7.12 -1.73 2.68
CA ILE A 154 -6.10 -0.77 2.23
C ILE A 154 -6.25 -0.57 0.72
N ASP A 155 -7.18 0.30 0.34
CA ASP A 155 -7.36 0.71 -1.04
C ASP A 155 -6.89 2.14 -1.24
N LEU A 156 -6.02 2.34 -2.22
CA LEU A 156 -5.37 3.63 -2.47
C LEU A 156 -5.67 4.13 -3.88
N LEU A 157 -6.26 5.32 -3.97
CA LEU A 157 -6.41 6.04 -5.23
C LEU A 157 -5.22 6.98 -5.42
N CYS A 158 -4.45 6.76 -6.47
CA CYS A 158 -3.22 7.49 -6.78
C CYS A 158 -3.49 8.57 -7.82
N TYR A 159 -3.24 9.81 -7.44
CA TYR A 159 -3.37 10.98 -8.30
C TYR A 159 -2.01 11.41 -8.82
N ALA A 160 -1.95 11.81 -10.09
CA ALA A 160 -0.84 12.62 -10.56
C ALA A 160 -0.77 13.91 -9.74
N HIS A 161 0.44 14.36 -9.42
CA HIS A 161 0.62 15.68 -8.81
C HIS A 161 1.78 16.45 -9.42
N GLN A 162 1.72 17.77 -9.28
CA GLN A 162 2.74 18.72 -9.68
C GLN A 162 3.00 19.73 -8.56
N PRO A 163 4.23 20.26 -8.40
CA PRO A 163 5.44 19.87 -9.12
C PRO A 163 5.90 18.44 -8.79
N ASN A 164 6.85 17.93 -9.58
CA ASN A 164 7.42 16.59 -9.48
C ASN A 164 8.90 16.69 -9.05
N PRO A 165 9.20 17.22 -7.85
CA PRO A 165 10.57 17.40 -7.41
C PRO A 165 11.30 16.05 -7.31
N SER A 166 12.61 16.06 -7.56
CA SER A 166 13.45 14.90 -7.34
C SER A 166 13.84 14.80 -5.86
N MET A 167 13.71 13.60 -5.27
CA MET A 167 14.26 13.31 -3.94
C MET A 167 15.79 13.17 -3.99
N ASN A 168 16.33 12.72 -5.13
CA ASN A 168 17.74 12.48 -5.39
C ASN A 168 18.48 11.74 -4.26
N ARG A 169 17.95 10.59 -3.83
CA ARG A 169 18.46 9.86 -2.67
C ARG A 169 18.72 8.39 -2.98
N ALA A 170 19.90 7.91 -2.60
CA ALA A 170 20.22 6.49 -2.62
C ALA A 170 19.64 5.82 -1.35
N LEU A 171 18.89 4.73 -1.53
CA LEU A 171 18.30 3.96 -0.44
C LEU A 171 18.55 2.46 -0.66
N THR A 172 18.90 1.74 0.40
CA THR A 172 18.99 0.28 0.36
C THR A 172 17.63 -0.31 0.73
N LEU A 173 17.06 -1.12 -0.16
CA LEU A 173 15.76 -1.76 0.02
C LEU A 173 15.93 -3.26 0.28
N THR A 174 15.23 -3.77 1.30
CA THR A 174 15.15 -5.20 1.63
C THR A 174 13.69 -5.62 1.67
N GLN A 175 13.35 -6.74 1.01
CA GLN A 175 11.98 -7.26 1.00
C GLN A 175 11.52 -7.64 2.41
N LEU A 176 10.29 -7.24 2.75
CA LEU A 176 9.60 -7.71 3.95
C LEU A 176 8.61 -8.82 3.63
N ASN A 177 8.14 -8.90 2.39
CA ASN A 177 7.15 -9.88 2.00
C ASN A 177 7.71 -11.31 2.04
N PRO A 178 7.07 -12.25 2.76
CA PRO A 178 7.60 -13.61 2.95
C PRO A 178 7.70 -14.42 1.64
N VAL A 179 6.92 -14.10 0.61
CA VAL A 179 7.00 -14.76 -0.70
C VAL A 179 8.20 -14.26 -1.49
N LEU A 180 8.60 -12.99 -1.33
CA LEU A 180 9.67 -12.36 -2.12
C LEU A 180 11.02 -12.32 -1.42
N THR A 181 11.05 -12.51 -0.10
CA THR A 181 12.28 -12.70 0.67
C THR A 181 13.07 -13.88 0.09
N GLY A 182 14.32 -13.64 -0.27
CA GLY A 182 15.18 -14.64 -0.93
C GLY A 182 15.01 -14.76 -2.44
N GLN A 183 13.94 -14.22 -3.03
CA GLN A 183 13.76 -14.16 -4.48
C GLN A 183 14.28 -12.84 -5.07
N ILE A 184 14.12 -11.74 -4.34
CA ILE A 184 14.65 -10.43 -4.71
C ILE A 184 15.70 -10.03 -3.67
N PRO A 185 16.99 -9.92 -4.05
CA PRO A 185 18.04 -9.57 -3.11
C PRO A 185 17.91 -8.12 -2.63
N THR A 186 18.48 -7.85 -1.46
CA THR A 186 18.70 -6.48 -0.99
C THR A 186 19.49 -5.70 -2.03
N ARG A 187 19.05 -4.48 -2.32
CA ARG A 187 19.66 -3.66 -3.38
C ARG A 187 19.56 -2.18 -3.08
N THR A 188 20.51 -1.41 -3.60
CA THR A 188 20.47 0.05 -3.55
C THR A 188 19.73 0.58 -4.77
N VAL A 189 18.79 1.50 -4.55
CA VAL A 189 18.05 2.22 -5.58
C VAL A 189 18.32 3.71 -5.46
N GLN A 190 18.29 4.42 -6.59
CA GLN A 190 18.28 5.88 -6.63
C GLN A 190 16.84 6.36 -6.77
N VAL A 191 16.33 7.03 -5.74
CA VAL A 191 15.00 7.67 -5.73
C VAL A 191 15.09 9.02 -6.41
N THR A 192 14.21 9.24 -7.37
CA THR A 192 14.24 10.41 -8.27
C THR A 192 12.95 11.23 -8.15
N ALA A 193 12.26 11.49 -9.26
CA ALA A 193 11.11 12.39 -9.31
C ALA A 193 9.88 11.80 -8.59
N ALA A 194 9.21 12.61 -7.77
CA ALA A 194 7.87 12.34 -7.30
C ALA A 194 6.89 12.29 -8.48
N ARG A 195 5.89 11.42 -8.44
CA ARG A 195 4.92 11.23 -9.53
C ARG A 195 3.48 11.25 -9.08
N GLN A 196 3.18 10.53 -8.01
CA GLN A 196 1.81 10.28 -7.60
C GLN A 196 1.67 10.39 -6.09
N LEU A 197 0.51 10.85 -5.65
CA LEU A 197 0.09 10.74 -4.26
C LEU A 197 -1.09 9.76 -4.21
N CYS A 198 -0.87 8.66 -3.50
CA CYS A 198 -1.86 7.62 -3.24
C CYS A 198 -2.52 7.92 -1.89
N VAL A 199 -3.85 8.02 -1.91
CA VAL A 199 -4.66 8.38 -0.75
C VAL A 199 -5.70 7.29 -0.48
N PRO A 200 -6.04 7.03 0.80
CA PRO A 200 -6.93 5.95 1.15
C PRO A 200 -8.36 6.27 0.73
N VAL A 201 -9.01 5.29 0.11
CA VAL A 201 -10.38 5.38 -0.38
C VAL A 201 -11.18 4.16 0.06
N GLN A 202 -12.49 4.33 0.16
CA GLN A 202 -13.44 3.26 0.38
C GLN A 202 -14.27 3.07 -0.90
N LYS A 203 -14.45 1.82 -1.33
CA LYS A 203 -15.36 1.49 -2.42
C LYS A 203 -16.78 1.39 -1.89
N SER A 204 -17.76 1.78 -2.71
CA SER A 204 -19.16 1.49 -2.42
C SER A 204 -19.37 -0.02 -2.23
N GLY A 205 -20.05 -0.40 -1.14
CA GLY A 205 -20.27 -1.80 -0.76
C GLY A 205 -19.20 -2.38 0.16
N ASP A 206 -18.15 -1.64 0.50
CA ASP A 206 -17.17 -2.03 1.52
C ASP A 206 -17.61 -1.56 2.91
N ASP A 207 -17.59 -2.45 3.90
CA ASP A 207 -17.88 -2.13 5.31
C ASP A 207 -16.58 -2.25 6.12
N ILE A 208 -15.99 -1.11 6.45
CA ILE A 208 -14.71 -1.04 7.17
C ILE A 208 -15.00 -0.95 8.66
N PRO A 209 -14.56 -1.92 9.48
CA PRO A 209 -14.73 -1.86 10.92
C PRO A 209 -14.15 -0.57 11.52
N PRO A 210 -14.80 0.09 12.49
CA PRO A 210 -14.36 1.40 13.00
C PRO A 210 -12.93 1.42 13.53
N ASP A 211 -12.49 0.37 14.22
CA ASP A 211 -11.12 0.16 14.71
C ASP A 211 -10.11 0.06 13.56
N VAL A 212 -10.45 -0.66 12.48
CA VAL A 212 -9.63 -0.72 11.25
C VAL A 212 -9.59 0.63 10.55
N LEU A 213 -10.73 1.32 10.46
CA LEU A 213 -10.83 2.66 9.87
C LEU A 213 -9.91 3.66 10.56
N THR A 214 -9.67 3.52 11.87
CA THR A 214 -8.75 4.40 12.60
C THR A 214 -7.31 4.32 12.09
N ILE A 215 -6.94 3.23 11.41
CA ILE A 215 -5.61 3.00 10.82
C ILE A 215 -5.64 3.31 9.32
N VAL A 216 -6.49 2.64 8.54
CA VAL A 216 -6.40 2.67 7.06
C VAL A 216 -6.64 4.06 6.46
N ARG A 217 -7.42 4.92 7.15
CA ARG A 217 -7.67 6.30 6.71
C ARG A 217 -6.41 7.20 6.67
N TRP A 218 -5.31 6.73 7.24
CA TRP A 218 -4.05 7.46 7.32
C TRP A 218 -2.99 6.97 6.33
N VAL A 219 -3.29 5.94 5.52
CA VAL A 219 -2.32 5.37 4.58
C VAL A 219 -2.19 6.25 3.35
N ASP A 220 -1.39 7.30 3.47
CA ASP A 220 -1.03 8.19 2.37
C ASP A 220 0.40 7.94 1.94
N LEU A 221 0.59 7.59 0.67
CA LEU A 221 1.89 7.24 0.11
C LEU A 221 2.22 8.11 -1.08
N GLU A 222 3.36 8.78 -1.05
CA GLU A 222 3.92 9.47 -2.21
C GLU A 222 4.82 8.51 -3.00
N LYS A 223 4.59 8.39 -4.31
CA LYS A 223 5.32 7.50 -5.21
C LYS A 223 6.36 8.28 -5.99
N PHE A 224 7.58 7.76 -5.96
CA PHE A 224 8.74 8.29 -6.65
C PHE A 224 9.24 7.30 -7.69
N ASP A 225 9.70 7.79 -8.83
CA ASP A 225 10.45 6.96 -9.78
C ASP A 225 11.77 6.50 -9.14
N VAL A 226 12.15 5.25 -9.40
CA VAL A 226 13.44 4.70 -8.97
C VAL A 226 14.28 4.20 -10.14
N SER A 227 15.58 4.42 -10.04
CA SER A 227 16.57 3.68 -10.81
C SER A 227 17.11 2.54 -9.94
N SER A 228 17.03 1.31 -10.44
CA SER A 228 17.39 0.10 -9.71
C SER A 228 18.16 -0.85 -10.64
N PRO A 229 19.06 -1.69 -10.10
CA PRO A 229 19.54 -2.86 -10.82
C PRO A 229 18.38 -3.71 -11.35
N ALA A 230 18.60 -4.37 -12.49
CA ALA A 230 17.68 -5.35 -13.03
C ALA A 230 17.48 -6.51 -12.05
N ILE A 231 16.28 -7.09 -12.06
CA ILE A 231 15.96 -8.30 -11.29
C ILE A 231 15.68 -9.46 -12.25
N SER A 232 15.92 -10.68 -11.78
CA SER A 232 15.40 -11.87 -12.45
C SER A 232 13.86 -11.84 -12.41
N PRO A 233 13.16 -12.23 -13.50
CA PRO A 233 11.71 -12.26 -13.49
C PRO A 233 11.16 -13.20 -12.41
N VAL A 234 10.24 -12.70 -11.58
CA VAL A 234 9.63 -13.48 -10.49
C VAL A 234 8.17 -13.82 -10.84
N PRO A 235 7.83 -15.10 -11.10
CA PRO A 235 6.46 -15.49 -11.37
C PRO A 235 5.62 -15.51 -10.09
N LEU A 236 4.40 -15.01 -10.16
CA LEU A 236 3.46 -14.94 -9.03
C LEU A 236 2.04 -15.21 -9.51
N THR A 237 1.22 -15.72 -8.60
CA THR A 237 -0.25 -15.72 -8.73
C THR A 237 -0.83 -14.83 -7.63
N LEU A 238 -1.75 -13.94 -8.00
CA LEU A 238 -2.43 -13.02 -7.09
C LEU A 238 -3.88 -13.43 -6.86
N ARG A 239 -4.37 -13.16 -5.64
CA ARG A 239 -5.81 -13.19 -5.32
C ARG A 239 -6.18 -11.91 -4.59
N HIS A 240 -7.26 -11.26 -5.01
CA HIS A 240 -7.78 -10.07 -4.33
C HIS A 240 -8.23 -10.38 -2.90
N LEU A 241 -7.80 -9.53 -1.96
CA LEU A 241 -8.21 -9.60 -0.56
C LEU A 241 -9.34 -8.63 -0.24
N ASN A 242 -9.57 -7.63 -1.10
CA ASN A 242 -10.62 -6.66 -0.87
C ASN A 242 -12.02 -7.31 -0.93
N PRO A 243 -12.94 -7.02 0.01
CA PRO A 243 -14.27 -7.63 0.04
C PRO A 243 -15.13 -7.37 -1.21
N VAL A 244 -15.00 -6.20 -1.85
CA VAL A 244 -15.77 -5.82 -3.04
C VAL A 244 -15.20 -6.46 -4.31
N LEU A 245 -13.87 -6.63 -4.38
CA LEU A 245 -13.17 -7.16 -5.55
C LEU A 245 -12.75 -8.63 -5.40
N GLY A 246 -13.08 -9.29 -4.28
CA GLY A 246 -12.64 -10.65 -3.96
C GLY A 246 -13.13 -11.73 -4.91
N ASN A 247 -14.15 -11.43 -5.73
CA ASN A 247 -14.69 -12.33 -6.75
C ASN A 247 -13.99 -12.17 -8.12
N LEU A 248 -13.04 -11.24 -8.25
CA LEU A 248 -12.22 -11.16 -9.45
C LEU A 248 -11.40 -12.46 -9.62
N PRO A 249 -11.16 -12.90 -10.87
CA PRO A 249 -10.34 -14.07 -11.12
C PRO A 249 -8.93 -13.91 -10.51
N PRO A 250 -8.29 -15.01 -10.09
CA PRO A 250 -6.86 -14.99 -9.79
C PRO A 250 -6.05 -14.47 -10.96
N GLU A 251 -4.91 -13.83 -10.67
CA GLU A 251 -4.07 -13.20 -11.69
C GLU A 251 -2.68 -13.81 -11.72
N ASP A 252 -2.25 -14.30 -12.86
CA ASP A 252 -0.85 -14.69 -13.06
C ASP A 252 -0.04 -13.52 -13.57
N LEU A 253 1.19 -13.40 -13.06
CA LEU A 253 2.10 -12.33 -13.45
C LEU A 253 3.56 -12.68 -13.30
N ARG A 254 4.41 -11.86 -13.92
CA ARG A 254 5.85 -11.81 -13.62
C ARG A 254 6.25 -10.40 -13.24
N LEU A 255 7.01 -10.25 -12.15
CA LEU A 255 7.71 -9.01 -11.82
C LEU A 255 8.91 -8.88 -12.74
N THR A 256 9.05 -7.76 -13.45
CA THR A 256 10.09 -7.60 -14.49
C THR A 256 11.10 -6.50 -14.19
N GLY A 257 10.81 -5.62 -13.24
CA GLY A 257 11.72 -4.54 -12.84
C GLY A 257 11.08 -3.59 -11.86
N ALA A 258 11.89 -3.02 -10.96
CA ALA A 258 11.43 -1.97 -10.07
C ALA A 258 11.14 -0.70 -10.88
N ALA A 259 10.02 -0.04 -10.58
CA ALA A 259 9.58 1.17 -11.25
C ALA A 259 9.51 2.35 -10.29
N GLN A 260 8.91 2.14 -9.12
CA GLN A 260 8.62 3.22 -8.18
C GLN A 260 8.80 2.78 -6.73
N LEU A 261 9.03 3.74 -5.85
CA LEU A 261 9.01 3.56 -4.40
C LEU A 261 7.90 4.44 -3.83
N ALA A 262 6.96 3.84 -3.10
CA ALA A 262 5.92 4.53 -2.35
C ALA A 262 6.38 4.69 -0.89
N VAL A 263 6.37 5.93 -0.40
CA VAL A 263 6.80 6.26 0.97
C VAL A 263 5.73 7.04 1.71
N PRO A 264 5.59 6.88 3.04
CA PRO A 264 4.49 7.45 3.78
C PRO A 264 4.67 8.96 3.99
N VAL A 265 3.58 9.70 3.82
CA VAL A 265 3.53 11.15 3.97
C VAL A 265 2.30 11.57 4.79
N SER A 266 2.40 12.73 5.43
CA SER A 266 1.27 13.45 6.02
C SER A 266 0.84 14.60 5.10
N LYS A 267 -0.41 15.04 5.26
CA LYS A 267 -0.99 16.14 4.46
C LYS A 267 -1.34 17.32 5.36
N ASN A 268 -0.97 18.53 4.96
CA ASN A 268 -1.30 19.80 5.61
C ASN A 268 -0.98 19.81 7.12
N GLY A 269 0.09 19.14 7.55
CA GLY A 269 0.47 19.02 8.96
C GLY A 269 -0.41 18.08 9.79
N VAL A 270 -1.42 17.45 9.19
CA VAL A 270 -2.31 16.49 9.85
C VAL A 270 -1.63 15.12 9.84
N VAL A 271 -1.15 14.70 11.01
CA VAL A 271 -0.37 13.47 11.21
C VAL A 271 -1.23 12.37 11.84
N PRO A 272 -0.95 11.07 11.56
CA PRO A 272 -1.64 9.98 12.22
C PRO A 272 -1.37 10.00 13.75
N PRO A 273 -2.36 9.69 14.60
CA PRO A 273 -2.17 9.64 16.04
C PRO A 273 -1.40 8.38 16.47
N GLY A 274 -0.82 8.42 17.67
CA GLY A 274 0.03 7.36 18.23
C GLY A 274 1.39 7.87 18.65
#